data_AF-A0A932J353-F1
#
_entry.id   AF-A0A932J353-F1
#
_cell.length_a   1.000
_cell.length_b   1.000
_cell.length_c   1.000
_cell.angle_alpha   90.00
_cell.angle_beta   90.00
_cell.angle_gamma   90.00
#
_symmetry.space_group_name_H-M   'P 1'
#
loop_
_entity.id
_entity.type
_entity.pdbx_description
1 polymer ?
#
loop_
_entity_poly.entity_id
_entity_poly.type
_entity_poly.pdbx_seq_one_letter_code
_entity_poly.pdbx_strand_id
1 'polypeptide(L)'
;MSFFKNLFGLTPAPATFEGDRRVISDPMRCVQCGVCGYNCPVGIMVRDYARIGQMVDDPNCVQCGQCIDACPRGTLRWNTQNEPQLAAMIMAESELTR
;
A
#
# COMPACT_ATOMS: atom_id res chain seq x y z
N MET A 1 0.52 25.96 40.41
CA MET A 1 -0.74 25.19 40.42
C MET A 1 -0.80 24.36 39.15
N SER A 2 -0.60 23.05 39.32
CA SER A 2 -0.58 22.04 38.26
C SER A 2 -1.98 21.89 37.66
N PHE A 3 -2.14 22.27 36.40
CA PHE A 3 -3.33 22.00 35.60
C PHE A 3 -2.89 21.61 34.19
N PHE A 4 -3.58 20.64 33.60
CA PHE A 4 -3.30 19.96 32.31
C PHE A 4 -2.42 18.71 32.35
N LYS A 5 -2.96 17.76 33.11
CA LYS A 5 -2.90 16.33 32.85
C LYS A 5 -3.62 16.04 31.52
N ASN A 6 -2.89 16.03 30.38
CA ASN A 6 -3.44 15.56 29.10
C ASN A 6 -3.10 14.08 28.91
N LEU A 7 -4.04 13.26 29.37
CA LEU A 7 -4.10 11.82 29.26
C LEU A 7 -4.90 11.42 28.00
N PHE A 8 -4.51 11.89 26.80
CA PHE A 8 -5.05 11.40 25.51
C PHE A 8 -4.06 11.76 24.41
N GLY A 9 -3.39 10.76 23.85
CA GLY A 9 -2.41 11.02 22.79
C GLY A 9 -1.70 9.79 22.26
N LEU A 10 -2.35 8.61 22.25
CA LEU A 10 -1.95 7.54 21.33
C LEU A 10 -2.53 7.90 19.95
N THR A 11 -2.02 8.97 19.35
CA THR A 11 -2.08 9.09 17.90
C THR A 11 -1.38 7.85 17.35
N PRO A 12 -1.99 7.07 16.43
CA PRO A 12 -1.19 6.11 15.69
C PRO A 12 -0.02 6.90 15.11
N ALA A 13 1.19 6.49 15.46
CA ALA A 13 2.41 7.13 14.98
C ALA A 13 2.27 7.30 13.46
N PRO A 14 2.63 8.47 12.90
CA PRO A 14 2.66 8.60 11.45
C PRO A 14 3.55 7.46 10.93
N ALA A 15 3.00 6.62 10.07
CA ALA A 15 3.75 5.58 9.38
C ALA A 15 5.00 6.23 8.80
N THR A 16 6.13 5.99 9.45
CA THR A 16 7.42 6.54 9.06
C THR A 16 7.74 5.97 7.69
N PHE A 17 8.03 6.88 6.76
CA PHE A 17 8.34 6.63 5.37
C PHE A 17 9.42 5.54 5.19
N GLU A 18 8.99 4.35 4.79
CA GLU A 18 9.85 3.34 4.16
C GLU A 18 9.00 2.59 3.12
N GLY A 19 8.96 3.09 1.89
CA GLY A 19 8.48 2.34 0.72
C GLY A 19 7.04 1.81 0.76
N ASP A 20 6.05 2.69 0.95
CA ASP A 20 4.63 2.29 0.87
C ASP A 20 4.23 1.90 -0.56
N ARG A 21 4.46 0.64 -0.92
CA ARG A 21 3.97 0.04 -2.16
C ARG A 21 2.59 -0.57 -1.88
N ARG A 22 1.57 0.01 -2.50
CA ARG A 22 0.21 -0.54 -2.52
C ARG A 22 0.03 -1.53 -3.66
N VAL A 23 -0.95 -2.41 -3.53
CA VAL A 23 -1.36 -3.31 -4.62
C VAL A 23 -2.33 -2.57 -5.53
N ILE A 24 -2.04 -2.54 -6.82
CA ILE A 24 -2.90 -2.00 -7.87
C ILE A 24 -3.45 -3.13 -8.76
N SER A 25 -4.54 -2.84 -9.47
CA SER A 25 -5.25 -3.84 -10.27
C SER A 25 -5.53 -3.37 -11.69
N ASP A 26 -5.60 -4.32 -12.62
CA ASP A 26 -6.21 -4.14 -13.95
C ASP A 26 -7.63 -4.75 -13.94
N PRO A 27 -8.69 -3.93 -13.78
CA PRO A 27 -10.05 -4.44 -13.61
C PRO A 27 -10.54 -5.24 -14.82
N MET A 28 -10.02 -4.99 -16.02
CA MET A 28 -10.40 -5.72 -17.24
C MET A 28 -9.99 -7.20 -17.19
N ARG A 29 -9.00 -7.55 -16.37
CA ARG A 29 -8.53 -8.92 -16.18
C ARG A 29 -9.21 -9.63 -15.00
N CYS A 30 -9.92 -8.88 -14.15
CA CYS A 30 -10.55 -9.40 -12.95
C CYS A 30 -11.84 -10.17 -13.28
N VAL A 31 -11.83 -11.49 -13.08
CA VAL A 31 -13.02 -12.35 -13.24
C VAL A 31 -13.78 -12.58 -11.93
N GLN A 32 -13.46 -11.80 -10.88
CA GLN A 32 -14.13 -11.83 -9.57
C GLN A 32 -14.12 -13.20 -8.85
N CYS A 33 -13.15 -14.07 -9.14
CA CYS A 33 -13.05 -15.42 -8.55
C CYS A 33 -12.85 -15.46 -7.02
N GLY A 34 -12.41 -14.37 -6.39
CA GLY A 34 -12.25 -14.27 -4.93
C GLY A 34 -10.98 -14.87 -4.33
N VAL A 35 -10.13 -15.54 -5.13
CA VAL A 35 -8.89 -16.20 -4.67
C VAL A 35 -7.95 -15.24 -3.93
N CYS A 36 -7.85 -13.98 -4.37
CA CYS A 36 -7.01 -12.97 -3.72
C CYS A 36 -7.48 -12.60 -2.30
N GLY A 37 -8.79 -12.57 -2.05
CA GLY A 37 -9.34 -12.31 -0.71
C GLY A 37 -9.20 -13.53 0.20
N TYR A 38 -9.43 -14.73 -0.34
CA TYR A 38 -9.26 -15.99 0.40
C TYR A 38 -7.83 -16.18 0.93
N ASN A 39 -6.83 -15.80 0.14
CA ASN A 39 -5.41 -15.89 0.52
C ASN A 39 -4.90 -14.64 1.26
N CYS A 40 -5.77 -13.72 1.68
CA CYS A 40 -5.33 -12.59 2.47
C CYS A 40 -5.22 -12.99 3.95
N PRO A 41 -4.02 -13.03 4.56
CA PRO A 41 -3.86 -13.49 5.94
C PRO A 41 -4.51 -12.57 6.98
N VAL A 42 -4.77 -11.31 6.60
CA VAL A 42 -5.44 -10.30 7.43
C VAL A 42 -6.91 -10.10 7.04
N GLY A 43 -7.44 -10.92 6.12
CA GLY A 43 -8.87 -10.93 5.79
C GLY A 43 -9.38 -9.77 4.93
N ILE A 44 -8.50 -9.05 4.22
CA ILE A 44 -8.91 -7.97 3.32
C ILE A 44 -9.68 -8.54 2.12
N MET A 45 -10.80 -7.91 1.77
CA MET A 45 -11.60 -8.23 0.60
C MET A 45 -10.93 -7.72 -0.70
N VAL A 46 -9.72 -8.20 -1.03
CA VAL A 46 -8.91 -7.71 -2.15
C VAL A 46 -9.64 -7.73 -3.49
N ARG A 47 -10.53 -8.71 -3.71
CA ARG A 47 -11.37 -8.82 -4.91
C ARG A 47 -12.20 -7.55 -5.13
N ASP A 48 -12.64 -6.91 -4.06
CA ASP A 48 -13.56 -5.79 -4.11
C ASP A 48 -12.87 -4.52 -4.61
N TYR A 49 -11.59 -4.34 -4.27
CA TYR A 49 -10.71 -3.35 -4.89
C TYR A 49 -10.39 -3.72 -6.34
N ALA A 50 -10.06 -4.99 -6.60
CA ALA A 50 -9.63 -5.47 -7.91
C ALA A 50 -10.70 -5.33 -9.00
N ARG A 51 -11.97 -5.58 -8.68
CA ARG A 51 -13.08 -5.53 -9.66
C ARG A 51 -13.38 -4.10 -10.13
N ILE A 52 -13.09 -3.09 -9.29
CA ILE A 52 -13.35 -1.67 -9.57
C ILE A 52 -12.08 -0.91 -9.97
N GLY A 53 -10.93 -1.60 -10.06
CA GLY A 53 -9.67 -0.98 -10.44
C GLY A 53 -9.06 -0.08 -9.37
N GLN A 54 -9.49 -0.21 -8.12
CA GLN A 54 -8.93 0.57 -7.01
C GLN A 54 -7.67 -0.09 -6.46
N MET A 55 -6.80 0.74 -5.90
CA MET A 55 -5.69 0.29 -5.08
C MET A 55 -6.19 -0.32 -3.78
N VAL A 56 -5.50 -1.32 -3.26
CA VAL A 56 -5.79 -1.90 -1.95
C VAL A 56 -5.32 -0.93 -0.87
N ASP A 57 -6.18 0.01 -0.52
CA ASP A 57 -5.96 1.03 0.52
C ASP A 57 -6.70 0.62 1.80
N ASP A 58 -6.23 -0.48 2.40
CA ASP A 58 -6.71 -0.96 3.69
C ASP A 58 -5.58 -0.80 4.72
N PRO A 59 -5.82 -0.15 5.88
CA PRO A 59 -4.79 0.08 6.89
C PRO A 59 -4.24 -1.21 7.50
N ASN A 60 -4.96 -2.34 7.37
CA ASN A 60 -4.49 -3.64 7.85
C ASN A 60 -3.58 -4.35 6.83
N CYS A 61 -3.38 -3.78 5.64
CA CYS A 61 -2.54 -4.37 4.62
C CYS A 61 -1.07 -4.41 5.05
N VAL A 62 -0.59 -5.59 5.44
CA VAL A 62 0.80 -5.84 5.85
C VAL A 62 1.77 -6.04 4.68
N GLN A 63 1.34 -5.72 3.44
CA GLN A 63 2.18 -5.80 2.23
C GLN A 63 2.86 -7.16 1.99
N CYS A 64 2.20 -8.28 2.37
CA CYS A 64 2.76 -9.63 2.22
C CYS A 64 2.83 -10.17 0.78
N GLY A 65 2.09 -9.60 -0.16
CA GLY A 65 2.11 -9.99 -1.57
C GLY A 65 1.29 -11.24 -1.95
N GLN A 66 0.74 -12.00 -1.00
CA GLN A 66 0.03 -13.26 -1.31
C GLN A 66 -1.16 -13.10 -2.28
N CYS A 67 -1.84 -11.96 -2.25
CA CYS A 67 -2.93 -11.68 -3.19
C CYS A 67 -2.45 -11.51 -4.63
N ILE A 68 -1.23 -11.04 -4.85
CA ILE A 68 -0.58 -10.93 -6.16
C ILE A 68 -0.24 -12.34 -6.66
N ASP A 69 0.46 -13.12 -5.84
CA ASP A 69 0.94 -14.46 -6.21
C ASP A 69 -0.21 -15.43 -6.48
N ALA A 70 -1.27 -15.36 -5.68
CA ALA A 70 -2.42 -16.25 -5.81
C ALA A 70 -3.36 -15.88 -6.97
N CYS A 71 -3.19 -14.72 -7.62
CA CYS A 71 -4.13 -14.27 -8.66
C CYS A 71 -3.95 -15.04 -9.97
N PRO A 72 -4.87 -15.94 -10.37
CA PRO A 72 -4.69 -16.78 -11.56
C PRO A 72 -4.73 -15.99 -12.88
N ARG A 73 -5.25 -14.76 -12.85
CA ARG A 73 -5.33 -13.88 -14.03
C ARG A 73 -4.18 -12.89 -14.12
N GLY A 74 -3.31 -12.82 -13.10
CA GLY A 74 -2.28 -11.78 -13.01
C GLY A 74 -2.86 -10.37 -13.02
N THR A 75 -4.01 -10.17 -12.35
CA THR A 75 -4.71 -8.87 -12.26
C THR A 75 -3.98 -7.88 -11.36
N LEU A 76 -3.32 -8.39 -10.31
CA LEU A 76 -2.76 -7.60 -9.21
C LEU A 76 -1.25 -7.45 -9.38
N ARG A 77 -0.70 -6.29 -9.00
CA ARG A 77 0.74 -6.02 -8.99
C ARG A 77 1.09 -4.94 -7.97
N TRP A 78 2.36 -4.84 -7.62
CA TRP A 78 2.85 -3.71 -6.84
C TRP A 78 2.76 -2.41 -7.62
N ASN A 79 2.43 -1.33 -6.92
CA ASN A 79 2.61 0.01 -7.41
C ASN A 79 4.12 0.32 -7.48
N THR A 80 4.70 0.29 -8.68
CA THR A 80 6.11 0.61 -8.92
C THR A 80 6.37 2.13 -9.05
N GLN A 81 5.37 2.99 -8.79
CA GLN A 81 5.49 4.45 -8.94
C GLN A 81 6.34 5.13 -7.85
N ASN A 82 7.05 4.37 -7.00
CA ASN A 82 7.95 4.94 -5.98
C ASN A 82 9.43 4.98 -6.43
N GLU A 83 9.75 4.48 -7.63
CA GLU A 83 11.09 4.60 -8.24
C GLU A 83 11.48 6.05 -8.65
N PRO A 84 10.60 6.93 -9.19
CA PRO A 84 11.02 8.27 -9.59
C PRO A 84 11.29 9.22 -8.41
N GLN A 85 10.83 8.91 -7.19
CA GLN A 85 11.06 9.77 -6.02
C GLN A 85 12.47 9.61 -5.44
N LEU A 86 13.03 8.39 -5.45
CA LEU A 86 14.41 8.16 -5.02
C LEU A 86 15.42 8.74 -6.02
N ALA A 87 15.15 8.61 -7.32
CA ALA A 87 15.98 9.20 -8.36
C ALA A 87 15.97 10.75 -8.31
N ALA A 88 14.82 11.36 -8.05
CA ALA A 88 14.71 12.82 -7.94
C ALA A 88 15.44 13.40 -6.71
N MET A 89 15.43 12.68 -5.57
CA MET A 89 16.19 13.11 -4.38
C MET A 89 17.71 13.01 -4.59
N ILE A 90 18.20 11.97 -5.27
CA ILE A 90 19.64 11.82 -5.58
C ILE A 90 20.12 12.87 -6.60
N MET A 91 19.27 13.29 -7.54
CA MET A 91 19.64 14.34 -8.50
C MET A 91 19.67 15.75 -7.87
N ALA A 92 18.81 16.04 -6.90
CA ALA A 92 18.74 17.36 -6.26
C ALA A 92 19.93 17.68 -5.32
N GLU A 93 20.59 16.69 -4.72
CA GLU A 93 21.78 16.93 -3.87
C GLU A 93 23.04 17.31 -4.68
N SER A 94 23.13 16.85 -5.94
CA SER A 94 24.29 17.12 -6.81
C SER A 94 24.37 18.55 -7.33
N GLU A 95 23.27 19.33 -7.25
CA GLU A 95 23.22 20.75 -7.62
C GLU A 95 23.52 21.70 -6.45
N LEU A 96 23.52 21.21 -5.20
CA LEU A 96 23.80 22.03 -4.00
C LEU A 96 25.30 22.05 -3.60
N THR A 97 26.14 21.22 -4.24
CA THR A 97 27.60 21.24 -4.03
C THR A 97 28.37 22.08 -5.06
N ARG A 98 27.67 22.98 -5.78
CA ARG A 98 28.28 23.98 -6.66
C ARG A 98 27.94 25.39 -6.24
#